data_AF-T2JIV6-F1
#
_entry.id   AF-T2JIV6-F1
#
_cell.length_a   1.000
_cell.length_b   1.000
_cell.length_c   1.000
_cell.angle_alpha   90.00
_cell.angle_beta   90.00
_cell.angle_gamma   90.00
#
_symmetry.space_group_name_H-M   'P 1'
#
loop_
_entity.id
_entity.type
_entity.pdbx_description
1 polymer ?
#
loop_
_entity_poly.entity_id
_entity_poly.type
_entity_poly.pdbx_seq_one_letter_code
_entity_poly.pdbx_strand_id
1 'polypeptide(L)'
;MTRRDKRALKSLLTRLFEHFLKLAYWEKEREYNQAGWKREIRNFRIQIKRLLKDSPSLKPYLAEIIEECYQDSIKLSGDTMQISTTIFPAQSIANIEQILDENWLPINN
;
A
#
# COMPACT_ATOMS: atom_id res chain seq x y z
N MET A 1 -15.01 -13.74 -9.61
CA MET A 1 -14.01 -12.64 -9.71
C MET A 1 -13.74 -12.31 -11.18
N THR A 2 -13.85 -11.04 -11.60
CA THR A 2 -13.56 -10.63 -12.98
C THR A 2 -12.10 -10.19 -13.16
N ARG A 3 -11.60 -10.13 -14.41
CA ARG A 3 -10.27 -9.58 -14.72
C ARG A 3 -10.14 -8.10 -14.31
N ARG A 4 -11.24 -7.34 -14.35
CA ARG A 4 -11.28 -5.93 -13.94
C ARG A 4 -11.04 -5.80 -12.44
N ASP A 5 -11.70 -6.62 -11.63
CA ASP A 5 -11.57 -6.54 -10.17
C ASP A 5 -10.17 -6.93 -9.71
N LYS A 6 -9.56 -7.95 -10.33
CA LYS A 6 -8.16 -8.31 -10.05
C LYS A 6 -7.21 -7.13 -10.29
N ARG A 7 -7.36 -6.46 -11.44
CA ARG A 7 -6.54 -5.30 -11.80
C ARG A 7 -6.77 -4.12 -10.85
N ALA A 8 -8.02 -3.86 -10.48
CA ALA A 8 -8.37 -2.82 -9.52
C ALA A 8 -7.75 -3.10 -8.15
N LEU A 9 -7.87 -4.33 -7.64
CA LEU A 9 -7.27 -4.72 -6.37
C LEU A 9 -5.75 -4.56 -6.38
N LYS A 10 -5.09 -5.06 -7.43
CA LYS A 10 -3.64 -4.93 -7.60
C LYS A 10 -3.20 -3.46 -7.59
N SER A 11 -3.86 -2.61 -8.41
CA SER A 11 -3.54 -1.18 -8.48
C SER A 11 -3.76 -0.45 -7.15
N LEU A 12 -4.86 -0.72 -6.46
CA LEU A 12 -5.14 -0.13 -5.16
C LEU A 12 -4.11 -0.55 -4.11
N LEU A 13 -3.71 -1.82 -4.11
CA LEU A 13 -2.75 -2.36 -3.16
C LEU A 13 -1.35 -1.78 -3.39
N THR A 14 -0.87 -1.69 -4.64
CA THR A 14 0.40 -1.04 -4.97
C THR A 14 0.41 0.42 -4.48
N ARG A 15 -0.65 1.19 -4.77
CA ARG A 15 -0.75 2.60 -4.34
C ARG A 15 -0.81 2.76 -2.83
N LEU A 16 -1.45 1.82 -2.14
CA LEU A 16 -1.48 1.78 -0.68
C LEU A 16 -0.06 1.59 -0.12
N PHE A 17 0.70 0.63 -0.67
CA PHE A 17 2.09 0.43 -0.25
C PHE A 17 2.99 1.63 -0.58
N GLU A 18 2.83 2.29 -1.73
CA GLU A 18 3.58 3.52 -2.02
C GLU A 18 3.37 4.58 -0.94
N HIS A 19 2.13 4.77 -0.47
CA HIS A 19 1.85 5.75 0.58
C HIS A 19 2.34 5.32 1.96
N PHE A 20 2.35 4.02 2.23
CA PHE A 20 3.02 3.48 3.40
C PHE A 20 4.53 3.77 3.38
N LEU A 21 5.20 3.53 2.25
CA LEU A 21 6.62 3.81 2.10
C LEU A 21 6.91 5.31 2.19
N LYS A 22 6.07 6.18 1.59
CA LYS A 22 6.16 7.63 1.76
C LYS A 22 6.09 8.04 3.22
N LEU A 23 5.10 7.51 3.94
CA LEU A 23 4.93 7.83 5.35
C LEU A 23 6.08 7.32 6.23
N ALA A 24 6.66 6.16 5.91
CA ALA A 24 7.69 5.52 6.73
C ALA A 24 9.12 6.00 6.43
N TYR A 25 9.42 6.41 5.19
CA TYR A 25 10.79 6.65 4.73
C TYR A 25 11.03 8.02 4.10
N TRP A 26 9.99 8.77 3.70
CA TRP A 26 10.19 10.09 3.09
C TRP A 26 10.21 11.23 4.12
N GLU A 27 11.18 11.19 5.03
CA GLU A 27 11.29 12.13 6.17
C GLU A 27 11.23 13.60 5.74
N LYS A 28 11.97 13.96 4.69
CA LYS A 28 12.03 15.33 4.14
C LYS A 28 10.66 15.93 3.81
N GLU A 29 9.75 15.14 3.26
CA GLU A 29 8.44 15.60 2.80
C GLU A 29 7.32 15.29 3.81
N ARG A 30 7.60 14.48 4.84
CA ARG A 30 6.61 13.94 5.78
C ARG A 30 5.88 15.05 6.53
N GLU A 31 6.59 16.05 7.02
CA GLU A 31 6.03 17.13 7.86
C GLU A 31 4.83 17.80 7.17
N TYR A 32 4.99 18.15 5.90
CA TYR A 32 3.98 18.88 5.12
C TYR A 32 2.93 17.97 4.48
N ASN A 33 3.30 16.75 4.11
CA ASN A 33 2.44 15.90 3.28
C ASN A 33 1.73 14.75 4.04
N GLN A 34 2.13 14.45 5.28
CA GLN A 34 1.60 13.29 6.02
C GLN A 34 0.08 13.27 6.14
N ALA A 35 -0.58 14.43 6.25
CA ALA A 35 -2.03 14.50 6.35
C ALA A 35 -2.71 14.02 5.04
N GLY A 36 -2.17 14.45 3.89
CA GLY A 36 -2.61 14.01 2.57
C GLY A 36 -2.35 12.52 2.36
N TRP A 37 -1.18 12.03 2.74
CA TRP A 37 -0.85 10.61 2.60
C TRP A 37 -1.72 9.72 3.49
N LYS A 38 -1.96 10.11 4.75
CA LYS A 38 -2.88 9.41 5.66
C LYS A 38 -4.31 9.36 5.11
N ARG A 39 -4.77 10.45 4.47
CA ARG A 39 -6.07 10.48 3.78
C ARG A 39 -6.11 9.49 2.62
N GLU A 40 -5.09 9.46 1.77
CA GLU A 40 -5.03 8.53 0.64
C GLU A 40 -4.94 7.06 1.09
N ILE A 41 -4.15 6.77 2.13
CA ILE A 41 -4.12 5.44 2.77
C ILE A 41 -5.53 4.99 3.18
N ARG A 42 -6.28 5.86 3.86
CA ARG A 42 -7.67 5.57 4.25
C ARG A 42 -8.56 5.35 3.02
N ASN A 43 -8.43 6.18 1.99
CA ASN A 43 -9.19 6.05 0.75
C ASN A 43 -8.94 4.71 0.05
N PHE A 44 -7.69 4.26 -0.06
CA PHE A 44 -7.36 2.97 -0.68
C PHE A 44 -7.88 1.80 0.15
N ARG A 45 -7.73 1.84 1.48
CA ARG A 45 -8.31 0.83 2.38
C ARG A 45 -9.81 0.70 2.20
N ILE A 46 -10.54 1.81 2.17
CA ILE A 46 -12.00 1.81 1.94
C ILE A 46 -12.34 1.17 0.59
N GLN A 47 -11.62 1.54 -0.48
CA GLN A 47 -11.86 0.99 -1.82
C GLN A 47 -11.56 -0.52 -1.87
N ILE A 48 -10.47 -0.98 -1.27
CA ILE A 48 -10.13 -2.40 -1.16
C ILE A 48 -11.21 -3.14 -0.38
N LYS A 49 -11.61 -2.64 0.79
CA LYS A 49 -12.66 -3.26 1.61
C LYS A 49 -13.99 -3.37 0.86
N ARG A 50 -14.39 -2.33 0.12
CA ARG A 50 -15.59 -2.35 -0.73
C ARG A 50 -15.47 -3.41 -1.82
N LEU A 51 -14.34 -3.44 -2.53
CA LEU A 51 -14.09 -4.43 -3.57
C LEU A 51 -14.14 -5.88 -3.05
N LEU A 52 -13.57 -6.12 -1.86
CA LEU A 52 -13.63 -7.42 -1.19
C LEU A 52 -15.04 -7.78 -0.70
N LYS A 53 -15.84 -6.78 -0.31
CA LYS A 53 -17.25 -6.98 0.07
C LYS A 53 -18.10 -7.37 -1.15
N ASP A 54 -17.91 -6.67 -2.26
CA ASP A 54 -18.65 -6.89 -3.51
C ASP A 54 -18.18 -8.18 -4.22
N SER A 55 -16.95 -8.62 -3.96
CA SER A 55 -16.37 -9.84 -4.51
C SER A 55 -15.52 -10.60 -3.49
N PRO A 56 -16.13 -11.35 -2.55
CA PRO A 56 -15.40 -12.09 -1.51
C PRO A 56 -14.36 -13.08 -2.05
N SER A 57 -14.56 -13.60 -3.27
CA SER A 57 -13.60 -14.43 -4.01
C SER A 57 -12.25 -13.76 -4.30
N LEU A 58 -12.10 -12.45 -4.08
CA LEU A 58 -10.83 -11.73 -4.16
C LEU A 58 -9.96 -11.90 -2.92
N LYS A 59 -10.49 -12.35 -1.78
CA LYS A 59 -9.70 -12.45 -0.54
C LYS A 59 -8.46 -13.37 -0.67
N PRO A 60 -8.55 -14.56 -1.31
CA PRO A 60 -7.36 -15.36 -1.57
C PRO A 60 -6.39 -14.65 -2.51
N TYR A 61 -6.90 -14.02 -3.56
CA TYR A 61 -6.09 -13.28 -4.52
C TYR A 61 -5.35 -12.09 -3.88
N LEU A 62 -5.95 -11.42 -2.89
CA LEU A 62 -5.25 -10.39 -2.09
C LEU A 62 -3.97 -10.95 -1.48
N ALA A 63 -4.05 -12.12 -0.83
CA ALA A 63 -2.90 -12.75 -0.20
C ALA A 63 -1.83 -13.15 -1.22
N GLU A 64 -2.24 -13.60 -2.40
CA GLU A 64 -1.33 -13.99 -3.49
C GLU A 64 -0.49 -12.81 -4.03
N ILE A 65 -1.04 -11.59 -4.06
CA ILE A 65 -0.41 -10.45 -4.74
C ILE A 65 0.29 -9.46 -3.83
N ILE A 66 0.29 -9.66 -2.51
CA ILE A 66 0.86 -8.69 -1.56
C ILE A 66 2.34 -8.44 -1.84
N GLU A 67 3.12 -9.51 -1.95
CA GLU A 67 4.55 -9.39 -2.15
C GLU A 67 4.85 -8.73 -3.51
N GLU A 68 4.15 -9.15 -4.57
CA GLU A 68 4.26 -8.55 -5.90
C GLU A 68 3.95 -7.03 -5.86
N CYS A 69 2.84 -6.63 -5.24
CA CYS A 69 2.46 -5.22 -5.15
C CYS A 69 3.42 -4.40 -4.29
N TYR A 70 3.98 -5.01 -3.25
CA TYR A 70 4.97 -4.37 -2.39
C TYR A 70 6.27 -4.13 -3.15
N GLN A 71 6.80 -5.13 -3.87
CA GLN A 71 8.00 -4.97 -4.71
C GLN A 71 7.81 -3.93 -5.82
N ASP A 72 6.62 -3.88 -6.44
CA ASP A 72 6.30 -2.83 -7.41
C ASP A 72 6.29 -1.44 -6.74
N SER A 73 5.71 -1.32 -5.53
CA SER A 73 5.68 -0.06 -4.78
C SER A 73 7.06 0.44 -4.36
N ILE A 74 8.01 -0.47 -4.07
CA ILE A 74 9.41 -0.14 -3.75
C ILE A 74 10.05 0.60 -4.92
N LYS A 75 9.91 0.06 -6.13
CA LYS A 75 10.48 0.66 -7.35
C LYS A 75 9.88 2.03 -7.61
N LEU A 76 8.55 2.12 -7.59
CA LEU A 76 7.81 3.38 -7.78
C LEU A 76 8.18 4.43 -6.72
N SER A 77 8.35 4.00 -5.47
CA SER A 77 8.74 4.88 -4.37
C SER A 77 10.19 5.35 -4.52
N GLY A 78 11.11 4.46 -4.90
CA GLY A 78 12.51 4.82 -5.19
C GLY A 78 12.62 5.88 -6.28
N ASP A 79 11.88 5.69 -7.39
CA ASP A 79 11.82 6.67 -8.49
C ASP A 79 11.19 8.00 -8.03
N THR A 80 10.08 7.93 -7.29
CA THR A 80 9.36 9.14 -6.81
C THR A 80 10.19 9.97 -5.82
N MET A 81 10.88 9.29 -4.91
CA MET A 81 11.66 9.94 -3.85
C MET A 81 13.11 10.23 -4.27
N GLN A 82 13.54 9.72 -5.43
CA GLN A 82 14.91 9.78 -5.95
C GLN A 82 15.95 9.23 -4.98
N ILE A 83 15.66 8.05 -4.41
CA ILE A 83 16.53 7.35 -3.45
C ILE A 83 16.71 5.88 -3.83
N SER A 84 17.80 5.28 -3.36
CA SER A 84 18.07 3.85 -3.59
C SER A 84 16.95 2.99 -3.03
N THR A 85 16.47 2.01 -3.80
CA THR A 85 15.45 1.06 -3.33
C THR A 85 15.95 0.16 -2.19
N THR A 86 17.27 0.09 -1.98
CA THR A 86 17.90 -0.71 -0.91
C THR A 86 17.60 -0.20 0.50
N ILE A 87 17.06 1.02 0.64
CA ILE A 87 16.62 1.53 1.95
C ILE A 87 15.31 0.89 2.42
N PHE A 88 14.52 0.37 1.48
CA PHE A 88 13.25 -0.25 1.80
C PHE A 88 13.47 -1.71 2.19
N PRO A 89 12.74 -2.24 3.19
CA PRO A 89 12.82 -3.65 3.55
C PRO A 89 12.47 -4.53 2.36
N ALA A 90 13.23 -5.61 2.17
CA ALA A 90 12.99 -6.56 1.09
C ALA A 90 11.66 -7.33 1.22
N GLN A 91 11.07 -7.35 2.42
CA GLN A 91 9.78 -7.97 2.72
C GLN A 91 8.78 -6.90 3.15
N SER A 92 7.48 -7.17 2.98
CA SER A 92 6.43 -6.23 3.35
C SER A 92 6.52 -5.78 4.81
N ILE A 93 6.35 -4.47 5.04
CA ILE A 93 6.37 -3.85 6.36
C ILE A 93 5.11 -4.12 7.20
N ALA A 94 4.13 -4.84 6.65
CA ALA A 94 2.82 -5.05 7.24
C ALA A 94 2.26 -6.42 6.86
N ASN A 95 1.57 -7.07 7.80
CA ASN A 95 0.75 -8.23 7.48
C ASN A 95 -0.63 -7.82 6.90
N ILE A 96 -1.41 -8.78 6.40
CA ILE A 96 -2.73 -8.54 5.78
C ILE A 96 -3.66 -7.73 6.71
N GLU A 97 -3.67 -8.04 8.00
CA GLU A 97 -4.52 -7.39 8.98
C GLU A 97 -4.14 -5.91 9.12
N GLN A 98 -2.85 -5.62 9.27
CA GLN A 98 -2.30 -4.27 9.36
C GLN A 98 -2.50 -3.44 8.07
N ILE A 99 -2.34 -4.08 6.90
CA ILE A 99 -2.57 -3.44 5.60
C ILE A 99 -4.01 -2.89 5.55
N LEU A 100 -4.99 -3.63 6.08
CA LEU A 100 -6.40 -3.27 6.03
C LEU A 100 -6.92 -2.56 7.30
N ASP A 101 -6.15 -2.54 8.38
CA ASP A 101 -6.51 -1.88 9.63
C ASP A 101 -6.48 -0.35 9.48
N GLU A 102 -7.61 0.31 9.74
CA GLU A 102 -7.74 1.77 9.62
C GLU A 102 -6.93 2.55 10.65
N ASN A 103 -6.60 1.91 11.78
CA ASN A 103 -5.87 2.52 12.88
C ASN A 103 -4.36 2.27 12.80
N TRP A 104 -3.93 1.39 11.91
CA TRP A 104 -2.51 1.08 11.74
C TRP A 104 -1.85 1.98 10.68
N LEU A 105 -0.66 2.49 10.99
CA LEU A 105 0.20 3.22 10.05
C LEU A 105 1.66 2.83 10.30
N PRO A 106 2.50 2.76 9.25
CA PRO A 106 3.92 2.48 9.38
C PRO A 106 4.68 3.74 9.77
N ILE A 107 4.42 4.26 10.97
CA ILE A 107 5.21 5.35 11.53
C ILE A 107 6.37 4.68 12.27
N ASN A 108 7.56 4.75 11.70
CA ASN A 108 8.78 4.42 12.43
C ASN A 108 8.89 5.44 13.59
N ASN A 109 8.87 4.94 14.84
CA ASN A 109 9.30 5.71 16.01
C ASN A 109 10.82 5.83 16.01
#